data_AF-A0A523IHS5-F1
#
_entry.id   AF-A0A523IHS5-F1
#
_cell.length_a   1.000
_cell.length_b   1.000
_cell.length_c   1.000
_cell.angle_alpha   90.00
_cell.angle_beta   90.00
_cell.angle_gamma   90.00
#
_symmetry.space_group_name_H-M   'P 1'
#
loop_
_entity.id
_entity.type
_entity.pdbx_description
1 polymer ?
#
loop_
_entity_poly.entity_id
_entity_poly.type
_entity_poly.pdbx_seq_one_letter_code
_entity_poly.pdbx_strand_id
1 'polypeptide(L)'
;MFYEIIIYNGVESGNLDTIYDQGFRVQGGLFLLPDTLELTARYAYIDYDGGSGITGDFRDTSWQITPAINYYISHDHRWKVQVDYNFIRNSFIGKSDVDENIFRAQLQAYF
;
A
#
# COMPACT_ATOMS: atom_id res chain seq x y z
N MET A 1 -17.05 -10.51 4.57
CA MET A 1 -15.71 -10.16 5.07
C MET A 1 -14.69 -10.88 4.20
N PHE A 2 -13.68 -10.18 3.71
CA PHE A 2 -12.58 -10.77 2.95
C PHE A 2 -11.25 -10.24 3.48
N TYR A 3 -10.19 -11.01 3.27
CA TYR A 3 -8.82 -10.58 3.51
C TYR A 3 -7.88 -11.22 2.49
N GLU A 4 -6.77 -10.55 2.20
CA GLU A 4 -5.72 -11.01 1.29
C GLU A 4 -4.36 -10.62 1.86
N ILE A 5 -3.37 -11.51 1.72
CA ILE A 5 -1.97 -11.27 2.09
C ILE A 5 -1.12 -11.47 0.83
N ILE A 6 -0.28 -10.50 0.51
CA ILE A 6 0.69 -10.54 -0.59
C ILE A 6 2.09 -10.36 0.00
N ILE A 7 3.04 -11.19 -0.44
CA ILE A 7 4.45 -11.12 -0.05
C ILE A 7 5.25 -10.59 -1.24
N TYR A 8 6.11 -9.62 -1.00
CA TYR A 8 7.00 -9.02 -1.98
C TYR A 8 8.44 -9.46 -1.71
N ASN A 9 9.15 -9.89 -2.76
CA ASN A 9 10.59 -10.09 -2.75
C ASN A 9 11.16 -9.39 -3.99
N GLY A 10 12.03 -8.42 -3.79
CA GLY A 10 12.77 -7.70 -4.83
C GLY A 10 14.24 -8.09 -4.80
N VAL A 11 14.80 -8.42 -5.95
CA VAL A 11 16.25 -8.62 -6.11
C VAL A 11 16.72 -7.61 -7.15
N GLU A 12 17.56 -6.65 -6.74
CA GLU A 12 18.24 -5.75 -7.66
C GLU A 12 19.71 -6.13 -7.73
N SER A 13 20.17 -6.55 -8.92
CA SER A 13 21.54 -7.00 -9.15
C SER A 13 22.36 -5.87 -9.77
N GLY A 14 23.20 -5.21 -8.96
CA GLY A 14 24.22 -4.25 -9.39
C GLY A 14 25.62 -4.89 -9.43
N ASN A 15 26.58 -4.24 -10.10
CA ASN A 15 27.98 -4.71 -10.20
C ASN A 15 28.76 -4.69 -8.86
N LEU A 16 28.15 -4.23 -7.76
CA LEU A 16 28.69 -4.21 -6.41
C LEU A 16 27.52 -4.47 -5.45
N ASP A 17 27.48 -5.68 -4.87
CA ASP A 17 26.44 -6.24 -3.98
C ASP A 17 25.01 -6.40 -4.53
N THR A 18 24.36 -7.47 -4.07
CA THR A 18 22.95 -7.76 -4.33
C THR A 18 22.12 -7.11 -3.23
N ILE A 19 21.20 -6.22 -3.61
CA ILE A 19 20.24 -5.58 -2.70
C ILE A 19 18.98 -6.46 -2.66
N TYR A 20 18.50 -6.77 -1.46
CA TYR A 20 17.31 -7.61 -1.25
C TYR A 20 16.20 -6.81 -0.55
N ASP A 21 15.11 -6.55 -1.25
CA ASP A 21 13.96 -5.88 -0.65
C ASP A 21 12.90 -6.92 -0.31
N GLN A 22 12.34 -6.86 0.90
CA GLN A 22 11.28 -7.77 1.32
C GLN A 22 10.12 -7.00 1.93
N GLY A 23 8.91 -7.50 1.71
CA GLY A 23 7.75 -6.83 2.26
C GLY A 23 6.51 -7.69 2.24
N PHE A 24 5.48 -7.18 2.89
CA PHE A 24 4.15 -7.78 2.83
C PHE A 24 3.08 -6.71 2.77
N ARG A 25 1.91 -7.12 2.29
CA ARG A 25 0.71 -6.31 2.29
C ARG A 25 -0.45 -7.17 2.70
N VAL A 26 -1.20 -6.70 3.67
CA VAL A 26 -2.47 -7.28 4.08
C VAL A 26 -3.58 -6.29 3.78
N GLN A 27 -4.68 -6.79 3.24
CA GLN A 27 -5.89 -6.00 3.03
C GLN A 27 -7.11 -6.78 3.47
N GLY A 28 -8.16 -6.07 3.83
CA GLY A 28 -9.45 -6.67 4.09
C GLY A 28 -10.57 -5.66 4.07
N GLY A 29 -11.79 -6.16 4.11
CA GLY A 29 -12.97 -5.31 4.08
C GLY A 29 -14.26 -5.96 4.53
N LEU A 30 -15.23 -5.09 4.81
CA LEU A 30 -16.55 -5.41 5.33
C LEU A 30 -17.59 -4.51 4.66
N PHE A 31 -18.67 -5.12 4.18
CA PHE A 31 -19.86 -4.39 3.74
C PHE A 31 -20.62 -3.86 4.97
N LEU A 32 -20.74 -2.54 5.05
CA LEU A 32 -21.57 -1.85 6.04
C LEU A 32 -23.04 -1.84 5.62
N LEU A 33 -23.27 -1.69 4.31
CA LEU A 33 -24.57 -1.88 3.67
C LEU A 33 -24.40 -2.94 2.58
N PRO A 34 -25.20 -4.03 2.59
CA PRO A 34 -25.11 -5.05 1.56
C PRO A 34 -25.14 -4.44 0.15
N ASP A 35 -24.20 -4.89 -0.69
CA ASP A 35 -24.09 -4.54 -2.12
C ASP A 35 -23.97 -3.04 -2.45
N THR A 36 -23.79 -2.18 -1.43
CA THR A 36 -23.85 -0.72 -1.60
C THR A 36 -22.66 -0.01 -0.98
N LEU A 37 -22.29 -0.37 0.25
CA LEU A 37 -21.25 0.36 1.00
C LEU A 37 -20.28 -0.62 1.64
N GLU A 38 -19.01 -0.50 1.29
CA GLU A 38 -17.93 -1.34 1.78
C GLU A 38 -16.83 -0.47 2.39
N LEU A 39 -16.43 -0.84 3.60
CA LEU A 39 -15.26 -0.30 4.26
C LEU A 39 -14.10 -1.27 4.05
N THR A 40 -12.99 -0.77 3.53
CA THR A 40 -11.77 -1.55 3.31
C THR A 40 -10.60 -0.88 3.99
N ALA A 41 -9.64 -1.68 4.43
CA ALA A 41 -8.39 -1.21 4.97
C ALA A 41 -7.25 -2.07 4.44
N ARG A 42 -6.12 -1.43 4.20
CA ARG A 42 -4.89 -2.08 3.76
C ARG A 42 -3.72 -1.59 4.59
N TYR A 43 -2.84 -2.50 4.94
CA TYR A 43 -1.55 -2.23 5.53
C TYR A 43 -0.46 -2.84 4.65
N ALA A 44 0.61 -2.10 4.40
CA ALA A 44 1.79 -2.58 3.70
C ALA A 44 3.04 -2.22 4.49
N TYR A 45 4.03 -3.10 4.45
CA TYR A 45 5.34 -2.90 5.06
C TYR A 45 6.40 -3.42 4.10
N ILE A 46 7.47 -2.65 3.93
CA ILE A 46 8.64 -2.99 3.12
C ILE A 46 9.88 -2.66 3.94
N ASP A 47 10.78 -3.62 3.99
CA ASP A 47 12.13 -3.58 4.54
C ASP A 47 13.10 -3.56 3.35
N TYR A 48 14.00 -2.57 3.33
CA TYR A 48 14.97 -2.38 2.25
C TYR A 48 16.36 -2.77 2.78
N ASP A 49 16.97 -3.82 2.22
CA ASP A 49 18.32 -4.22 2.62
C ASP A 49 19.36 -3.30 1.96
N GLY A 50 19.74 -2.24 2.67
CA GLY A 50 20.89 -1.42 2.33
C GLY A 50 22.17 -2.21 2.58
N GLY A 51 22.63 -2.97 1.59
CA GLY A 51 23.83 -3.81 1.67
C GLY A 51 25.03 -3.13 2.36
N SER A 52 25.89 -3.93 2.99
CA SER A 52 26.93 -3.50 3.96
C SER A 52 28.04 -2.55 3.46
N GLY A 53 27.95 -2.02 2.24
CA GLY A 53 28.92 -1.09 1.63
C GLY A 53 28.32 0.18 1.03
N ILE A 54 27.01 0.42 1.16
CA ILE A 54 26.36 1.52 0.47
C ILE A 54 26.36 2.79 1.34
N THR A 55 27.20 3.76 1.00
CA THR A 55 27.24 5.09 1.65
C THR A 55 26.30 6.07 0.94
N GLY A 56 25.29 6.59 1.64
CA GLY A 56 24.31 7.53 1.08
C GLY A 56 22.98 7.53 1.85
N ASP A 57 22.04 8.35 1.39
CA ASP A 57 20.72 8.51 2.01
C ASP A 57 19.74 7.46 1.47
N PHE A 58 19.71 6.27 2.09
CA PHE A 58 18.84 5.16 1.66
C PHE A 58 17.62 5.03 2.55
N ARG A 59 16.51 4.62 1.94
CA ARG A 59 15.29 4.26 2.66
C ARG A 59 15.55 2.93 3.37
N ASP A 60 15.30 2.90 4.67
CA ASP A 60 15.49 1.75 5.57
C ASP A 60 14.22 0.91 5.60
N THR A 61 13.10 1.54 5.95
CA THR A 61 11.80 0.89 5.99
C THR A 61 10.73 1.83 5.45
N SER A 62 9.65 1.24 4.94
CA SER A 62 8.47 1.97 4.52
C SER A 62 7.22 1.21 4.94
N TRP A 63 6.28 1.91 5.57
CA TRP A 63 4.98 1.33 5.86
C TRP A 63 3.85 2.25 5.48
N GLN A 64 2.72 1.65 5.15
CA GLN A 64 1.55 2.35 4.64
C GLN A 64 0.30 1.80 5.29
N ILE A 65 -0.59 2.70 5.70
CA ILE A 65 -1.98 2.37 6.01
C ILE A 65 -2.91 3.07 5.02
N THR A 66 -3.92 2.35 4.55
CA THR A 66 -4.88 2.83 3.55
C THR A 66 -6.30 2.43 3.94
N PRO A 67 -7.01 3.22 4.76
CA PRO A 67 -8.45 3.13 4.85
C PRO A 67 -9.11 3.62 3.56
N ALA A 68 -10.16 2.93 3.12
CA ALA A 68 -10.91 3.28 1.94
C ALA A 68 -12.39 2.90 2.06
N ILE A 69 -13.24 3.68 1.40
CA ILE A 69 -14.68 3.45 1.30
C ILE A 69 -15.00 3.21 -0.18
N ASN A 70 -15.72 2.13 -0.46
CA ASN A 70 -16.28 1.84 -1.77
C ASN A 70 -17.80 1.99 -1.71
N TYR A 71 -18.35 2.75 -2.64
CA TYR A 71 -19.78 2.95 -2.86
C TYR A 71 -20.19 2.40 -4.22
N TYR A 72 -21.15 1.50 -4.22
CA TYR A 72 -21.69 0.86 -5.42
C TYR A 72 -23.03 1.50 -5.75
N ILE A 73 -23.11 2.16 -6.92
CA ILE A 73 -24.27 2.99 -7.30
C ILE A 73 -25.45 2.12 -7.76
N SER A 74 -25.19 0.89 -8.21
CA SER A 74 -26.20 -0.04 -8.76
C SER A 74 -26.01 -1.44 -8.18
N HIS A 75 -27.11 -2.18 -7.93
CA HIS A 75 -27.07 -3.61 -7.61
C HIS A 75 -26.27 -4.44 -8.64
N ASP A 76 -26.24 -4.00 -9.89
CA ASP A 76 -25.48 -4.67 -10.96
C ASP A 76 -23.97 -4.42 -10.86
N HIS A 77 -23.51 -3.70 -9.83
CA HIS A 77 -22.10 -3.33 -9.59
C HIS A 77 -21.39 -2.65 -10.78
N ARG A 78 -22.16 -2.05 -11.70
CA ARG A 78 -21.66 -1.41 -12.93
C ARG A 78 -20.92 -0.11 -12.67
N TRP A 79 -21.23 0.55 -11.56
CA TRP A 79 -20.66 1.84 -11.19
C TRP A 79 -20.19 1.80 -9.75
N LYS A 80 -18.91 2.11 -9.53
CA LYS A 80 -18.27 2.13 -8.22
C LYS A 80 -17.54 3.45 -8.03
N VAL A 81 -17.79 4.12 -6.92
CA VAL A 81 -17.00 5.25 -6.43
C VAL A 81 -16.15 4.74 -5.28
N GLN A 82 -14.86 5.03 -5.31
CA GLN A 82 -13.93 4.68 -4.24
C GLN A 82 -13.23 5.94 -3.76
N VAL A 83 -13.13 6.09 -2.45
CA VAL A 83 -12.33 7.14 -1.82
C VAL A 83 -11.37 6.48 -0.85
N ASP A 84 -10.09 6.82 -0.94
CA ASP A 84 -9.05 6.28 -0.07
C ASP A 84 -8.11 7.37 0.43
N TYR A 85 -7.58 7.15 1.63
CA TYR A 85 -6.54 7.97 2.23
C TYR A 85 -5.32 7.08 2.48
N ASN A 86 -4.15 7.51 2.03
CA ASN A 86 -2.91 6.79 2.19
C ASN A 86 -2.02 7.61 3.12
N PHE A 87 -1.70 7.03 4.27
CA PHE A 87 -0.61 7.50 5.10
C PHE A 87 0.58 6.59 4.86
N ILE A 88 1.70 7.16 4.43
CA ILE A 88 2.94 6.45 4.15
C ILE A 88 4.02 7.07 5.03
N ARG A 89 4.73 6.25 5.80
CA ARG A 89 5.93 6.66 6.52
C ARG A 89 7.13 5.98 5.92
N ASN A 90 8.11 6.79 5.52
CA ASN A 90 9.38 6.35 5.02
C ASN A 90 10.47 6.71 6.03
N SER A 91 11.19 5.70 6.53
CA SER A 91 12.35 5.88 7.39
C SER A 91 13.63 5.74 6.58
N PHE A 92 14.65 6.50 6.95
CA PHE A 92 15.90 6.60 6.20
C PHE A 92 17.12 6.44 7.11
N ILE A 93 18.16 5.80 6.62
CA ILE A 93 19.46 5.74 7.31
C ILE A 93 20.15 7.09 7.13
N GLY A 94 20.47 7.77 8.24
CA GLY A 94 21.20 9.05 8.21
C GLY A 94 20.36 10.28 7.86
N LYS A 95 19.03 10.14 7.70
CA LYS A 95 18.07 11.23 7.48
C LYS A 95 16.88 11.13 8.41
N SER A 96 16.15 12.23 8.54
CA SER A 96 14.85 12.23 9.21
C SER A 96 13.81 11.46 8.40
N ASP A 97 12.87 10.85 9.13
CA ASP A 97 11.69 10.22 8.55
C ASP A 97 10.85 11.23 7.75
N VAL A 98 10.18 10.72 6.72
CA VAL A 98 9.27 11.49 5.87
C VAL A 98 7.88 10.86 5.90
N ASP A 99 6.88 11.68 6.20
CA ASP A 99 5.46 11.31 6.17
C ASP A 99 4.78 11.86 4.92
N GLU A 100 4.05 10.99 4.23
CA GLU A 100 3.26 11.35 3.06
C GLU A 100 1.78 11.05 3.29
N ASN A 101 0.94 11.99 2.82
CA ASN A 101 -0.50 11.94 2.97
C ASN A 101 -1.15 12.10 1.59
N ILE A 102 -1.77 11.05 1.09
CA ILE A 102 -2.37 11.04 -0.26
C ILE A 102 -3.86 10.74 -0.16
N PHE A 103 -4.68 11.70 -0.56
CA PHE A 103 -6.11 11.52 -0.75
C PHE A 103 -6.41 11.18 -2.21
N ARG A 104 -7.24 10.17 -2.43
CA ARG A 104 -7.62 9.73 -3.77
C ARG A 104 -9.11 9.48 -3.83
N ALA A 105 -9.71 9.91 -4.93
CA ALA A 105 -11.05 9.56 -5.34
C ALA A 105 -10.99 8.92 -6.73
N GLN A 106 -11.69 7.82 -6.92
CA GLN A 106 -11.72 7.06 -8.15
C GLN A 106 -13.17 6.70 -8.51
N LEU A 107 -13.52 6.90 -9.78
CA LEU A 107 -14.77 6.43 -10.37
C LEU A 107 -14.45 5.28 -11.32
N GLN A 108 -15.12 4.14 -11.16
CA GLN A 108 -15.00 2.99 -12.03
C GLN A 108 -16.37 2.67 -12.63
N ALA A 109 -16.40 2.48 -13.96
CA ALA A 109 -17.59 2.08 -14.69
C ALA A 109 -17.29 0.82 -15.52
N TYR A 110 -18.21 -0.14 -15.50
CA TYR A 110 -18.16 -1.40 -16.23
C TYR A 110 -19.32 -1.45 -17.24
N PHE A 111 -18.99 -1.68 -18.51
CA PHE A 111 -19.91 -1.61 -19.65
C PHE A 111 -20.01 -2.95 -20.38
#